data_AF-A0A363RRZ7-F1
#
_entry.id   AF-A0A363RRZ7-F1
#
_cell.length_a   1.000
_cell.length_b   1.000
_cell.length_c   1.000
_cell.angle_alpha   90.00
_cell.angle_beta   90.00
_cell.angle_gamma   90.00
#
_symmetry.space_group_name_H-M   'P 1'
#
loop_
_entity.id
_entity.type
_entity.pdbx_description
1 polymer ?
#
loop_
_entity_poly.entity_id
_entity_poly.type
_entity_poly.pdbx_seq_one_letter_code
_entity_poly.pdbx_strand_id
1 'polypeptide(L)'
;MTHFVHPDEVRSRFSRAMSDMYRDEVPQYGNLMALVAQVNAEVLKAQPALANAMAQADELDRLDVERHGAIRVGTKEELSTLRRLFAVMGMEAVGYYDLSVAGVPVHSTAFRPVLGSSLNRNPFRVFTSLLRLDLLADEALRAQAAEILARRQIFTERALALIAQCEAAGGLSDAEADEFVREALETFRWHSEATVDAATYDKLHKAHRLVADVVCFKGPHINHLTPRTLDIDAAQLGMPVHGMDAKEVVEGPPRRACAILLRQTSFKALQERVNFPGSGDQGTHTARFGEIEQRGVALTRKGRALYDSLLANVRSMGNAGSASANYQDRLESSFAAFPDSHDAMRQQGLAFYRYVLQQPVGDASADIETLIADGVVRAEPIVYEDFLPVSAAGIFQSNLGGEEQKHYEANQAQQAFEADLGAQVHDEIALYQAMQDASLQAVRQALAQADVAESVA
;
A
#
# COMPACT_ATOMS: atom_id res chain seq x y z
N MET A 1 -26.68 10.37 -24.74
CA MET A 1 -26.06 9.31 -23.91
C MET A 1 -25.09 10.02 -23.00
N THR A 2 -25.25 9.91 -21.68
CA THR A 2 -24.27 10.44 -20.72
C THR A 2 -23.01 9.59 -20.86
N HIS A 3 -21.90 10.21 -21.25
CA HIS A 3 -20.59 9.55 -21.28
C HIS A 3 -19.99 9.67 -19.88
N PHE A 4 -19.92 8.56 -19.17
CA PHE A 4 -19.25 8.49 -17.87
C PHE A 4 -17.75 8.33 -18.04
N VAL A 5 -17.00 8.93 -17.12
CA VAL A 5 -15.55 8.77 -17.05
C VAL A 5 -15.22 7.38 -16.52
N HIS A 6 -14.12 6.79 -16.99
CA HIS A 6 -13.67 5.51 -16.46
C HIS A 6 -13.15 5.69 -15.01
N PRO A 7 -13.45 4.77 -14.06
CA PRO A 7 -13.00 4.89 -12.67
C PRO A 7 -11.48 5.06 -12.51
N ASP A 8 -10.67 4.42 -13.37
CA ASP A 8 -9.21 4.61 -13.42
C ASP A 8 -8.78 6.06 -13.65
N GLU A 9 -9.55 6.81 -14.44
CA GLU A 9 -9.26 8.21 -14.70
C GLU A 9 -9.61 9.07 -13.48
N VAL A 10 -10.74 8.78 -12.81
CA VAL A 10 -11.09 9.42 -11.52
C VAL A 10 -10.00 9.18 -10.48
N ARG A 11 -9.52 7.93 -10.37
CA ARG A 11 -8.39 7.56 -9.50
C ARG A 11 -7.11 8.31 -9.85
N SER A 12 -6.81 8.47 -11.14
CA SER A 12 -5.64 9.21 -11.59
C SER A 12 -5.71 10.69 -11.22
N ARG A 13 -6.89 11.31 -11.39
CA ARG A 13 -7.15 12.70 -10.96
C ARG A 13 -6.99 12.84 -9.44
N PHE A 14 -7.58 11.92 -8.68
CA PHE A 14 -7.49 11.91 -7.22
C PHE A 14 -6.07 11.72 -6.70
N SER A 15 -5.33 10.74 -7.21
CA SER A 15 -3.93 10.47 -6.82
C SER A 15 -3.03 11.67 -7.08
N ARG A 16 -3.21 12.35 -8.22
CA ARG A 16 -2.48 13.58 -8.55
C ARG A 16 -2.86 14.72 -7.59
N ALA A 17 -4.15 14.98 -7.40
CA ALA A 17 -4.64 16.03 -6.51
C ALA A 17 -4.18 15.82 -5.06
N MET A 18 -4.16 14.57 -4.59
CA MET A 18 -3.62 14.21 -3.28
C MET A 18 -2.11 14.43 -3.18
N SER A 19 -1.36 14.08 -4.23
CA SER A 19 0.08 14.33 -4.27
C SER A 19 0.42 15.82 -4.26
N ASP A 20 -0.34 16.63 -5.00
CA ASP A 20 -0.19 18.08 -5.02
C ASP A 20 -0.52 18.69 -3.66
N MET A 21 -1.67 18.31 -3.06
CA MET A 21 -2.04 18.74 -1.71
C MET A 21 -0.97 18.35 -0.68
N TYR A 22 -0.51 17.10 -0.69
CA TYR A 22 0.46 16.62 0.28
C TYR A 22 1.83 17.28 0.12
N ARG A 23 2.24 17.61 -1.11
CA ARG A 23 3.46 18.38 -1.38
C ARG A 23 3.38 19.80 -0.83
N ASP A 24 2.21 20.45 -0.95
CA ASP A 24 1.99 21.79 -0.41
C ASP A 24 1.97 21.78 1.12
N GLU A 25 1.41 20.74 1.74
CA GLU A 25 1.39 20.56 3.18
C GLU A 25 2.75 20.11 3.76
N VAL A 26 3.52 19.32 3.01
CA VAL A 26 4.78 18.70 3.46
C VAL A 26 5.87 18.89 2.41
N PRO A 27 6.64 20.02 2.43
CA PRO A 27 7.62 20.33 1.39
C PRO A 27 8.69 19.25 1.16
N GLN A 28 9.06 18.50 2.21
CA GLN A 28 10.02 17.41 2.18
C GLN A 28 9.56 16.26 1.28
N TYR A 29 8.25 16.08 1.09
CA TYR A 29 7.72 15.15 0.11
C TYR A 29 8.11 15.55 -1.32
N GLY A 30 8.15 16.84 -1.63
CA GLY A 30 8.65 17.34 -2.92
C GLY A 30 10.13 16.99 -3.15
N ASN A 31 10.97 17.14 -2.11
CA ASN A 31 12.37 16.72 -2.17
C ASN A 31 12.52 15.20 -2.37
N LEU A 32 11.68 14.42 -1.70
CA LEU A 32 11.62 12.96 -1.90
C LEU A 32 11.25 12.59 -3.34
N MET A 33 10.27 13.27 -3.95
CA MET A 33 9.89 13.04 -5.35
C MET A 33 11.06 13.28 -6.30
N ALA A 34 11.79 14.38 -6.09
CA ALA A 34 12.96 14.71 -6.92
C ALA A 34 14.06 13.64 -6.79
N LEU A 35 14.35 13.20 -5.56
CA LEU A 35 15.33 12.15 -5.30
C LEU A 35 14.92 10.82 -5.95
N VAL A 36 13.66 10.42 -5.81
CA VAL A 36 13.13 9.18 -6.42
C VAL A 36 13.24 9.23 -7.94
N ALA A 37 12.85 10.35 -8.56
CA ALA A 37 12.96 10.52 -10.01
C ALA A 37 14.41 10.42 -10.49
N GLN A 38 15.36 11.02 -9.75
CA GLN A 38 16.79 10.91 -10.05
C GLN A 38 17.28 9.46 -9.95
N VAL A 39 17.02 8.78 -8.83
CA VAL A 39 17.45 7.40 -8.60
C VAL A 39 16.87 6.45 -9.66
N ASN A 40 15.59 6.59 -9.98
CA ASN A 40 14.93 5.77 -10.99
C ASN A 40 15.58 5.97 -12.38
N ALA A 41 15.84 7.22 -12.77
CA ALA A 41 16.51 7.53 -14.03
C ALA A 41 17.94 6.95 -14.09
N GLU A 42 18.69 7.03 -12.98
CA GLU A 42 20.04 6.45 -12.88
C GLU A 42 20.02 4.93 -12.99
N VAL A 43 19.08 4.26 -12.31
CA VAL A 43 18.90 2.80 -12.39
C VAL A 43 18.54 2.36 -13.82
N LEU A 44 17.56 3.00 -14.46
CA LEU A 44 17.14 2.66 -15.82
C LEU A 44 18.26 2.88 -16.83
N LYS A 45 19.07 3.93 -16.65
CA LYS A 45 20.25 4.18 -17.48
C LYS A 45 21.35 3.14 -17.27
N ALA A 46 21.58 2.71 -16.02
CA ALA A 46 22.59 1.71 -15.68
C ALA A 46 22.16 0.28 -16.04
N GLN A 47 20.86 0.01 -16.16
CA GLN A 47 20.30 -1.32 -16.40
C GLN A 47 19.37 -1.34 -17.63
N PRO A 48 19.89 -1.29 -18.87
CA PRO A 48 19.07 -1.27 -20.08
C PRO A 48 18.13 -2.47 -20.23
N ALA A 49 18.52 -3.64 -19.71
CA ALA A 49 17.67 -4.82 -19.71
C ALA A 49 16.42 -4.65 -18.84
N LEU A 50 16.55 -4.02 -17.67
CA LEU A 50 15.43 -3.69 -16.79
C LEU A 50 14.52 -2.65 -17.46
N ALA A 51 15.11 -1.60 -18.05
CA ALA A 51 14.33 -0.57 -18.75
C ALA A 51 13.51 -1.16 -19.90
N ASN A 52 14.09 -2.07 -20.69
CA ASN A 52 13.37 -2.77 -21.76
C ASN A 52 12.27 -3.69 -21.21
N ALA A 53 12.54 -4.42 -20.14
CA ALA A 53 11.54 -5.29 -19.50
C ALA A 53 10.34 -4.49 -18.98
N MET A 54 10.59 -3.37 -18.30
CA MET A 54 9.54 -2.48 -17.80
C MET A 54 8.76 -1.81 -18.94
N ALA A 55 9.43 -1.40 -20.02
CA ALA A 55 8.76 -0.85 -21.20
C ALA A 55 7.81 -1.87 -21.83
N GLN A 56 8.24 -3.12 -21.96
CA GLN A 56 7.43 -4.20 -22.52
C GLN A 56 6.27 -4.62 -21.62
N ALA A 57 6.38 -4.38 -20.31
CA ALA A 57 5.35 -4.67 -19.33
C ALA A 57 4.36 -3.50 -19.09
N ASP A 58 4.50 -2.40 -19.84
CA ASP A 58 3.79 -1.13 -19.63
C ASP A 58 3.96 -0.58 -18.21
N GLU A 59 5.13 -0.82 -17.60
CA GLU A 59 5.44 -0.43 -16.22
C GLU A 59 6.17 0.91 -16.10
N LEU A 60 6.71 1.45 -17.19
CA LEU A 60 7.43 2.73 -17.14
C LEU A 60 6.50 3.91 -16.83
N ASP A 61 5.36 3.98 -17.51
CA ASP A 61 4.40 5.08 -17.32
C ASP A 61 3.78 5.08 -15.93
N ARG A 62 3.57 3.89 -15.33
CA ARG A 62 3.09 3.81 -13.94
C ARG A 62 4.12 4.23 -12.92
N LEU A 63 5.43 4.05 -13.16
CA LEU A 63 6.48 4.28 -12.16
C LEU A 63 6.47 5.73 -11.61
N ASP A 64 6.27 6.72 -12.48
CA ASP A 64 6.28 8.14 -12.10
C ASP A 64 5.02 8.58 -11.34
N VAL A 65 3.92 7.84 -11.51
CA VAL A 65 2.63 8.13 -10.85
C VAL A 65 2.35 7.22 -9.65
N GLU A 66 3.11 6.14 -9.51
CA GLU A 66 2.89 5.10 -8.53
C GLU A 66 3.16 5.59 -7.10
N ARG A 67 2.09 5.56 -6.31
CA ARG A 67 2.06 6.03 -4.93
C ARG A 67 1.14 5.16 -4.08
N HIS A 68 1.37 5.14 -2.78
CA HIS A 68 0.34 4.75 -1.83
C HIS A 68 0.16 5.82 -0.74
N GLY A 69 -1.07 5.98 -0.26
CA GLY A 69 -1.37 6.78 0.93
C GLY A 69 -1.68 5.88 2.13
N ALA A 70 -1.58 6.43 3.34
CA ALA A 70 -2.09 5.79 4.54
C ALA A 70 -2.96 6.74 5.36
N ILE A 71 -4.09 6.23 5.83
CA ILE A 71 -5.08 6.97 6.61
C ILE A 71 -5.62 6.12 7.76
N ARG A 72 -6.23 6.78 8.75
CA ARG A 72 -6.79 6.15 9.93
C ARG A 72 -8.16 6.73 10.25
N VAL A 73 -9.16 5.87 10.43
CA VAL A 73 -10.53 6.24 10.80
C VAL A 73 -10.89 5.71 12.18
N GLY A 74 -11.86 6.37 12.82
CA GLY A 74 -12.26 6.10 14.18
C GLY A 74 -13.52 5.24 14.31
N THR A 75 -14.36 5.17 13.28
CA THR A 75 -15.65 4.48 13.35
C THR A 75 -15.90 3.56 12.15
N LYS A 76 -16.78 2.58 12.34
CA LYS A 76 -17.23 1.69 11.27
C LYS A 76 -18.01 2.43 10.19
N GLU A 77 -18.77 3.47 10.54
CA GLU A 77 -19.51 4.29 9.59
C GLU A 77 -18.55 5.06 8.66
N GLU A 78 -17.44 5.55 9.21
CA GLU A 78 -16.36 6.17 8.44
C GLU A 78 -15.70 5.16 7.50
N LEU A 79 -15.36 3.96 7.98
CA LEU A 79 -14.75 2.90 7.16
C LEU A 79 -15.67 2.44 6.02
N SER A 80 -16.94 2.14 6.33
CA SER A 80 -17.92 1.72 5.31
C SER A 80 -18.19 2.83 4.29
N THR A 81 -18.11 4.10 4.67
CA THR A 81 -18.28 5.21 3.73
C THR A 81 -17.04 5.41 2.87
N LEU A 82 -15.84 5.26 3.43
CA LEU A 82 -14.60 5.24 2.66
C LEU A 82 -14.58 4.13 1.61
N ARG A 83 -15.09 2.93 1.93
CA ARG A 83 -15.25 1.85 0.94
C ARG A 83 -16.04 2.32 -0.28
N ARG A 84 -17.16 3.02 -0.05
CA ARG A 84 -18.01 3.56 -1.13
C ARG A 84 -17.32 4.68 -1.90
N LEU A 85 -16.62 5.57 -1.19
CA LEU A 85 -15.81 6.64 -1.79
C LEU A 85 -14.74 6.06 -2.72
N PHE A 86 -13.98 5.06 -2.24
CA PHE A 86 -12.93 4.40 -3.02
C PHE A 86 -13.50 3.58 -4.20
N ALA A 87 -14.71 3.02 -4.07
CA ALA A 87 -15.38 2.32 -5.16
C ALA A 87 -15.67 3.22 -6.38
N VAL A 88 -15.95 4.51 -6.19
CA VAL A 88 -16.09 5.50 -7.31
C VAL A 88 -14.82 5.54 -8.17
N MET A 89 -13.66 5.26 -7.57
CA MET A 89 -12.35 5.26 -8.20
C MET A 89 -11.89 3.85 -8.63
N GLY A 90 -12.78 2.85 -8.61
CA GLY A 90 -12.45 1.47 -8.96
C GLY A 90 -11.43 0.84 -8.01
N MET A 91 -11.47 1.22 -6.74
CA MET A 91 -10.62 0.68 -5.68
C MET A 91 -11.45 -0.19 -4.74
N GLU A 92 -10.98 -1.40 -4.51
CA GLU A 92 -11.65 -2.43 -3.70
C GLU A 92 -10.79 -2.76 -2.48
N ALA A 93 -11.40 -3.26 -1.41
CA ALA A 93 -10.70 -3.60 -0.17
C ALA A 93 -9.97 -4.93 -0.33
N VAL A 94 -8.63 -4.90 -0.26
CA VAL A 94 -7.78 -6.07 -0.46
C VAL A 94 -6.91 -6.30 0.78
N GLY A 95 -6.88 -7.56 1.22
CA GLY A 95 -6.12 -7.99 2.39
C GLY A 95 -6.72 -7.53 3.72
N TYR A 96 -6.35 -8.25 4.78
CA TYR A 96 -6.66 -7.90 6.16
C TYR A 96 -5.37 -7.87 6.98
N TYR A 97 -5.18 -6.79 7.73
CA TYR A 97 -3.98 -6.54 8.53
C TYR A 97 -4.39 -6.27 9.97
N ASP A 98 -4.08 -7.18 10.88
CA ASP A 98 -4.33 -6.99 12.32
C ASP A 98 -3.08 -6.47 13.02
N LEU A 99 -2.97 -5.16 13.25
CA LEU A 99 -1.80 -4.57 13.86
C LEU A 99 -1.83 -4.64 15.40
N SER A 100 -2.90 -5.18 16.00
CA SER A 100 -2.95 -5.35 17.46
C SER A 100 -1.89 -6.31 17.97
N VAL A 101 -1.46 -7.28 17.15
CA VAL A 101 -0.35 -8.19 17.49
C VAL A 101 0.99 -7.46 17.61
N ALA A 102 1.12 -6.27 17.02
CA ALA A 102 2.28 -5.39 17.14
C ALA A 102 2.08 -4.29 18.20
N GLY A 103 1.04 -4.38 19.03
CA GLY A 103 0.74 -3.41 20.08
C GLY A 103 0.08 -2.11 19.57
N VAL A 104 -0.35 -2.07 18.31
CA VAL A 104 -1.02 -0.90 17.72
C VAL A 104 -2.52 -1.15 17.68
N PRO A 105 -3.38 -0.28 18.26
CA PRO A 105 -4.80 -0.58 18.46
C PRO A 105 -5.64 -0.38 17.20
N VAL A 106 -5.24 -0.97 16.07
CA VAL A 106 -5.93 -0.88 14.78
C VAL A 106 -5.90 -2.21 14.03
N HIS A 107 -6.85 -2.34 13.13
CA HIS A 107 -6.84 -3.33 12.04
C HIS A 107 -7.18 -2.63 10.73
N SER A 108 -6.75 -3.19 9.59
CA SER A 108 -6.66 -2.43 8.35
C SER A 108 -6.92 -3.27 7.11
N THR A 109 -7.18 -2.59 5.99
CA THR A 109 -7.20 -3.12 4.63
C THR A 109 -6.54 -2.13 3.67
N ALA A 110 -6.22 -2.58 2.45
CA ALA A 110 -5.75 -1.70 1.38
C ALA A 110 -6.86 -1.49 0.34
N PHE A 111 -7.28 -0.26 0.11
CA PHE A 111 -8.12 0.06 -1.05
C PHE A 111 -7.25 0.21 -2.28
N ARG A 112 -7.48 -0.60 -3.30
CA ARG A 112 -6.70 -0.56 -4.56
C ARG A 112 -7.45 -1.16 -5.76
N PRO A 113 -7.02 -0.89 -6.99
CA PRO A 113 -7.51 -1.62 -8.16
C PRO A 113 -7.11 -3.10 -8.10
N VAL A 114 -7.96 -3.97 -8.63
CA VAL A 114 -7.73 -5.43 -8.65
C VAL A 114 -7.46 -5.99 -10.05
N LEU A 115 -7.79 -5.24 -11.10
CA LEU A 115 -7.54 -5.64 -12.50
C LEU A 115 -6.14 -5.19 -12.93
N GLY A 116 -5.40 -6.10 -13.61
CA GLY A 116 -4.05 -5.80 -14.11
C GLY A 116 -4.00 -4.57 -15.05
N SER A 117 -4.98 -4.41 -15.93
CA SER A 117 -5.08 -3.23 -16.80
C SER A 117 -5.29 -1.92 -16.03
N SER A 118 -6.04 -1.97 -14.92
CA SER A 118 -6.29 -0.82 -14.06
C SER A 118 -5.06 -0.46 -13.22
N LEU A 119 -4.31 -1.46 -12.75
CA LEU A 119 -3.02 -1.28 -12.07
C LEU A 119 -1.98 -0.64 -13.00
N ASN A 120 -1.88 -1.11 -14.24
CA ASN A 120 -0.94 -0.53 -15.23
C ASN A 120 -1.27 0.93 -15.56
N ARG A 121 -2.55 1.32 -15.58
CA ARG A 121 -2.95 2.73 -15.77
C ARG A 121 -2.62 3.59 -14.57
N ASN A 122 -2.99 3.15 -13.38
CA ASN A 122 -2.74 3.87 -12.16
C ASN A 122 -2.84 2.93 -10.94
N PRO A 123 -1.73 2.56 -10.30
CA PRO A 123 -1.70 1.62 -9.19
C PRO A 123 -1.89 2.31 -7.83
N PHE A 124 -2.60 3.44 -7.76
CA PHE A 124 -2.78 4.16 -6.50
C PHE A 124 -3.51 3.29 -5.46
N ARG A 125 -2.95 3.26 -4.25
CA ARG A 125 -3.41 2.43 -3.12
C ARG A 125 -3.61 3.30 -1.88
N VAL A 126 -4.57 2.98 -1.04
CA VAL A 126 -4.73 3.62 0.27
C VAL A 126 -4.85 2.57 1.38
N PHE A 127 -3.81 2.49 2.22
CA PHE A 127 -3.85 1.69 3.43
C PHE A 127 -4.75 2.36 4.47
N THR A 128 -5.87 1.74 4.81
CA THR A 128 -6.90 2.32 5.67
C THR A 128 -7.04 1.52 6.94
N SER A 129 -6.75 2.15 8.07
CA SER A 129 -6.81 1.53 9.39
C SER A 129 -8.04 2.00 10.16
N LEU A 130 -8.75 1.08 10.80
CA LEU A 130 -9.84 1.36 11.73
C LEU A 130 -9.34 1.24 13.17
N LEU A 131 -9.58 2.27 13.97
CA LEU A 131 -9.27 2.29 15.40
C LEU A 131 -10.13 1.28 16.17
N ARG A 132 -9.48 0.44 16.96
CA ARG A 132 -10.12 -0.53 17.86
C ARG A 132 -10.23 0.07 19.27
N LEU A 133 -11.33 0.79 19.50
CA LEU A 133 -11.57 1.42 20.80
C LEU A 133 -11.62 0.42 21.97
N ASP A 134 -12.04 -0.81 21.68
CA ASP A 134 -12.08 -1.92 22.65
C ASP A 134 -10.70 -2.31 23.20
N LEU A 135 -9.61 -1.91 22.54
CA LEU A 135 -8.23 -2.13 23.00
C LEU A 135 -7.72 -1.02 23.94
N LEU A 136 -8.45 0.08 24.15
CA LEU A 136 -8.09 1.09 25.17
C LEU A 136 -8.46 0.58 26.56
N ALA A 137 -7.48 0.38 27.45
CA ALA A 137 -7.72 -0.18 28.78
C ALA A 137 -8.61 0.70 29.70
N ASP A 138 -8.51 2.03 29.59
CA ASP A 138 -9.31 2.97 30.38
C ASP A 138 -10.72 3.13 29.79
N GLU A 139 -11.73 2.59 30.49
CA GLU A 139 -13.13 2.63 30.06
C GLU A 139 -13.69 4.06 29.95
N ALA A 140 -13.30 4.97 30.83
CA ALA A 140 -13.77 6.35 30.81
C ALA A 140 -13.15 7.10 29.61
N LEU A 141 -11.86 6.90 29.36
CA LEU A 141 -11.19 7.46 28.19
C LEU A 141 -11.74 6.88 26.88
N ARG A 142 -12.06 5.57 26.86
CA ARG A 142 -12.71 4.91 25.74
C ARG A 142 -14.09 5.52 25.43
N ALA A 143 -14.91 5.71 26.45
CA ALA A 143 -16.22 6.35 26.31
C ALA A 143 -16.08 7.80 25.79
N GLN A 144 -15.12 8.55 26.34
CA GLN A 144 -14.83 9.92 25.87
C GLN A 144 -14.42 9.93 24.40
N ALA A 145 -13.51 9.03 23.98
CA ALA A 145 -13.08 8.91 22.59
C ALA A 145 -14.23 8.58 21.64
N ALA A 146 -15.10 7.63 22.02
CA ALA A 146 -16.29 7.30 21.25
C ALA A 146 -17.23 8.50 21.08
N GLU A 147 -17.41 9.29 22.15
CA GLU A 147 -18.28 10.47 22.11
C GLU A 147 -17.74 11.60 21.22
N ILE A 148 -16.41 11.79 21.21
CA ILE A 148 -15.74 12.75 20.31
C ILE A 148 -15.92 12.30 18.86
N LEU A 149 -15.65 11.03 18.55
CA LEU A 149 -15.78 10.47 17.20
C LEU A 149 -17.22 10.52 16.69
N ALA A 150 -18.21 10.29 17.55
CA ALA A 150 -19.63 10.33 17.17
C ALA A 150 -20.14 11.74 16.77
N ARG A 151 -19.41 12.81 17.13
CA ARG A 151 -19.83 14.20 16.86
C ARG A 151 -19.31 14.74 15.53
N ARG A 152 -18.31 14.10 14.91
CA ARG A 152 -17.71 14.62 13.68
C ARG A 152 -18.39 14.06 12.43
N GLN A 153 -18.29 14.82 11.35
CA GLN A 153 -18.63 14.41 10.00
C GLN A 153 -17.39 14.65 9.15
N ILE A 154 -16.74 13.57 8.71
CA ILE A 154 -15.47 13.67 7.97
C ILE A 154 -15.67 13.88 6.47
N PHE A 155 -16.86 13.59 5.94
CA PHE A 155 -17.17 13.75 4.53
C PHE A 155 -18.02 14.98 4.29
N THR A 156 -17.75 15.72 3.22
CA THR A 156 -18.64 16.80 2.80
C THR A 156 -19.98 16.22 2.33
N GLU A 157 -21.07 16.98 2.52
CA GLU A 157 -22.39 16.58 2.03
C GLU A 157 -22.38 16.34 0.52
N ARG A 158 -21.56 17.11 -0.22
CA ARG A 158 -21.43 16.97 -1.67
C ARG A 158 -20.68 15.70 -2.07
N ALA A 159 -19.62 15.31 -1.36
CA ALA A 159 -18.96 14.02 -1.59
C ALA A 159 -19.94 12.86 -1.40
N LEU A 160 -20.74 12.87 -0.34
CA LEU A 160 -21.76 11.85 -0.07
C LEU A 160 -22.83 11.79 -1.18
N ALA A 161 -23.28 12.95 -1.67
CA ALA A 161 -24.24 13.03 -2.76
C ALA A 161 -23.67 12.46 -4.08
N LEU A 162 -22.40 12.76 -4.41
CA LEU A 162 -21.74 12.26 -5.61
C LEU A 162 -21.47 10.75 -5.55
N ILE A 163 -21.13 10.21 -4.37
CA ILE A 163 -21.03 8.76 -4.15
C ILE A 163 -22.39 8.09 -4.44
N ALA A 164 -23.47 8.58 -3.81
CA ALA A 164 -24.80 8.02 -4.01
C ALA A 164 -25.28 8.14 -5.47
N GLN A 165 -24.92 9.23 -6.14
CA GLN A 165 -25.20 9.42 -7.56
C GLN A 165 -24.44 8.41 -8.43
N CYS A 166 -23.15 8.20 -8.18
CA CYS A 166 -22.35 7.21 -8.89
C CYS A 166 -22.94 5.80 -8.73
N GLU A 167 -23.35 5.43 -7.52
CA GLU A 167 -23.99 4.14 -7.23
C GLU A 167 -25.33 3.98 -7.97
N ALA A 168 -26.15 5.03 -8.05
CA ALA A 168 -27.46 4.98 -8.69
C ALA A 168 -27.40 5.04 -10.23
N ALA A 169 -26.49 5.84 -10.79
CA ALA A 169 -26.37 6.07 -12.22
C ALA A 169 -25.36 5.13 -12.92
N GLY A 170 -24.48 4.48 -12.16
CA GLY A 170 -23.42 3.61 -12.67
C GLY A 170 -22.13 4.33 -13.06
N GLY A 171 -21.98 5.61 -12.71
CA GLY A 171 -20.80 6.41 -13.02
C GLY A 171 -21.01 7.91 -12.79
N LEU A 172 -19.96 8.67 -13.03
CA LEU A 172 -19.97 10.15 -13.00
C LEU A 172 -19.59 10.69 -14.37
N SER A 173 -20.20 11.81 -14.78
CA SER A 173 -19.72 12.60 -15.91
C SER A 173 -18.38 13.27 -15.59
N ASP A 174 -17.74 13.85 -16.60
CA ASP A 174 -16.45 14.52 -16.46
C ASP A 174 -16.42 15.61 -15.38
N ALA A 175 -17.40 16.52 -15.41
CA ALA A 175 -17.52 17.60 -14.43
C ALA A 175 -17.84 17.09 -13.02
N GLU A 176 -18.66 16.04 -12.90
CA GLU A 176 -19.00 15.42 -11.62
C GLU A 176 -17.81 14.68 -11.02
N ALA A 177 -16.97 14.06 -11.85
CA ALA A 177 -15.73 13.43 -11.42
C ALA A 177 -14.73 14.45 -10.86
N ASP A 178 -14.55 15.60 -11.53
CA ASP A 178 -13.72 16.69 -11.01
C ASP A 178 -14.24 17.25 -9.69
N GLU A 179 -15.56 17.43 -9.60
CA GLU A 179 -16.20 17.87 -8.37
C GLU A 179 -16.03 16.84 -7.24
N PHE A 180 -16.21 15.55 -7.55
CA PHE A 180 -16.02 14.45 -6.62
C PHE A 180 -14.60 14.43 -6.07
N VAL A 181 -13.59 14.56 -6.94
CA VAL A 181 -12.18 14.57 -6.53
C VAL A 181 -11.92 15.73 -5.57
N ARG A 182 -12.40 16.94 -5.88
CA ARG A 182 -12.24 18.13 -5.01
C ARG A 182 -12.89 17.93 -3.65
N GLU A 183 -14.11 17.42 -3.61
CA GLU A 183 -14.88 17.21 -2.37
C GLU A 183 -14.33 16.04 -1.53
N ALA A 184 -13.89 14.96 -2.18
CA ALA A 184 -13.23 13.84 -1.50
C ALA A 184 -11.91 14.27 -0.86
N LEU A 185 -11.14 15.14 -1.51
CA LEU A 185 -9.86 15.62 -1.03
C LEU A 185 -9.95 16.36 0.32
N GLU A 186 -11.05 17.08 0.57
CA GLU A 186 -11.29 17.75 1.86
C GLU A 186 -11.34 16.78 3.05
N THR A 187 -11.69 15.50 2.82
CA THR A 187 -11.69 14.46 3.86
C THR A 187 -10.29 14.21 4.42
N PHE A 188 -9.25 14.41 3.60
CA PHE A 188 -7.88 13.99 3.89
C PHE A 188 -6.92 15.16 4.17
N ARG A 189 -7.43 16.39 4.16
CA ARG A 189 -6.65 17.61 4.37
C ARG A 189 -6.13 17.72 5.80
N TRP A 190 -4.94 18.31 5.96
CA TRP A 190 -4.46 18.68 7.29
C TRP A 190 -5.32 19.79 7.90
N HIS A 191 -5.66 19.64 9.18
CA HIS A 191 -6.22 20.72 9.98
C HIS A 191 -5.42 20.84 11.28
N SER A 192 -4.79 22.01 11.49
CA SER A 192 -4.00 22.27 12.70
C SER A 192 -4.85 22.50 13.96
N GLU A 193 -6.16 22.72 13.80
CA GLU A 193 -7.11 22.88 14.90
C GLU A 193 -7.62 21.52 15.39
N ALA A 194 -7.34 21.20 16.65
CA ALA A 194 -7.89 20.03 17.32
C ALA A 194 -9.38 20.24 17.66
N THR A 195 -10.13 19.15 17.76
CA THR A 195 -11.56 19.13 18.13
C THR A 195 -11.78 18.99 19.64
N VAL A 196 -10.70 18.91 20.42
CA VAL A 196 -10.69 18.68 21.87
C VAL A 196 -9.76 19.67 22.55
N ASP A 197 -9.95 19.89 23.85
CA ASP A 197 -9.03 20.70 24.66
C ASP A 197 -7.66 20.01 24.86
N ALA A 198 -6.67 20.79 25.30
CA ALA A 198 -5.30 20.32 25.51
C ALA A 198 -5.20 19.17 26.54
N ALA A 199 -6.04 19.18 27.57
CA ALA A 199 -6.03 18.17 28.63
C ALA A 199 -6.56 16.81 28.12
N THR A 200 -7.60 16.84 27.29
CA THR A 200 -8.18 15.65 26.64
C THR A 200 -7.20 15.09 25.61
N TYR A 201 -6.59 15.95 24.80
CA TYR A 201 -5.54 15.54 23.88
C TYR A 201 -4.38 14.85 24.60
N ASP A 202 -3.88 15.44 25.70
CA ASP A 202 -2.78 14.87 26.49
C ASP A 202 -3.13 13.49 27.07
N LYS A 203 -4.35 13.30 27.57
CA LYS A 203 -4.83 11.99 28.04
C LYS A 203 -4.85 10.94 26.93
N LEU A 204 -5.43 11.27 25.78
CA LEU A 204 -5.49 10.36 24.62
C LEU A 204 -4.10 10.06 24.08
N HIS A 205 -3.22 11.05 24.06
CA HIS A 205 -1.84 10.91 23.58
C HIS A 205 -1.01 10.01 24.48
N LYS A 206 -1.17 10.15 25.81
CA LYS A 206 -0.54 9.28 26.81
C LYS A 206 -1.04 7.84 26.76
N ALA A 207 -2.31 7.64 26.42
CA ALA A 207 -2.85 6.30 26.22
C ALA A 207 -2.20 5.63 25.00
N HIS A 208 -2.22 6.31 23.85
CA HIS A 208 -1.45 5.89 22.68
C HIS A 208 -1.39 7.03 21.65
N ARG A 209 -0.23 7.27 21.04
CA ARG A 209 -0.04 8.37 20.06
C ARG A 209 -1.03 8.31 18.90
N LEU A 210 -1.29 7.10 18.38
CA LEU A 210 -2.29 6.85 17.33
C LEU A 210 -3.73 7.21 17.77
N VAL A 211 -4.09 6.99 19.03
CA VAL A 211 -5.44 7.30 19.51
C VAL A 211 -5.68 8.81 19.43
N ALA A 212 -4.73 9.62 19.90
CA ALA A 212 -4.84 11.08 19.77
C ALA A 212 -4.88 11.54 18.30
N ASP A 213 -4.06 10.93 17.44
CA ASP A 213 -4.03 11.20 15.99
C ASP A 213 -5.38 10.96 15.31
N VAL A 214 -6.11 9.91 15.70
CA VAL A 214 -7.42 9.58 15.13
C VAL A 214 -8.55 10.40 15.76
N VAL A 215 -8.57 10.51 17.09
CA VAL A 215 -9.73 11.03 17.84
C VAL A 215 -9.75 12.56 17.87
N CYS A 216 -8.58 13.21 17.95
CA CYS A 216 -8.52 14.64 18.26
C CYS A 216 -8.67 15.57 17.04
N PHE A 217 -8.73 15.05 15.82
CA PHE A 217 -8.72 15.85 14.59
C PHE A 217 -10.02 15.73 13.78
N LYS A 218 -10.25 16.72 12.90
CA LYS A 218 -11.49 16.88 12.12
C LYS A 218 -11.74 15.73 11.15
N GLY A 219 -10.69 15.10 10.63
CA GLY A 219 -10.79 14.03 9.64
C GLY A 219 -9.50 13.21 9.54
N PRO A 220 -9.53 12.13 8.73
CA PRO A 220 -8.42 11.20 8.54
C PRO A 220 -7.35 11.79 7.61
N HIS A 221 -6.60 12.76 8.11
CA HIS A 221 -5.51 13.38 7.34
C HIS A 221 -4.50 12.35 6.83
N ILE A 222 -3.85 12.63 5.69
CA ILE A 222 -2.82 11.75 5.14
C ILE A 222 -1.67 11.60 6.14
N ASN A 223 -1.41 10.36 6.58
CA ASN A 223 -0.29 10.07 7.48
C ASN A 223 1.05 10.16 6.76
N HIS A 224 1.09 9.54 5.58
CA HIS A 224 2.19 9.60 4.63
C HIS A 224 1.67 9.32 3.22
N LEU A 225 2.42 9.79 2.23
CA LEU A 225 2.24 9.47 0.82
C LEU A 225 3.59 8.98 0.30
N THR A 226 3.61 7.73 -0.16
CA THR A 226 4.83 6.99 -0.41
C THR A 226 5.03 6.78 -1.91
N PRO A 227 6.12 7.26 -2.52
CA PRO A 227 6.48 6.96 -3.91
C PRO A 227 7.20 5.61 -4.06
N ARG A 228 7.17 5.08 -5.29
CA ARG A 228 7.98 3.91 -5.68
C ARG A 228 9.36 4.32 -6.21
N THR A 229 10.41 3.73 -5.66
CA THR A 229 11.78 3.76 -6.21
C THR A 229 12.21 2.40 -6.73
N LEU A 230 13.13 2.38 -7.69
CA LEU A 230 13.76 1.16 -8.21
C LEU A 230 14.95 0.69 -7.37
N ASP A 231 15.57 1.58 -6.58
CA ASP A 231 16.68 1.24 -5.69
C ASP A 231 16.55 2.02 -4.37
N ILE A 232 15.98 1.34 -3.36
CA ILE A 232 15.77 1.93 -2.04
C ILE A 232 17.09 2.18 -1.29
N ASP A 233 18.16 1.43 -1.59
CA ASP A 233 19.44 1.62 -0.93
C ASP A 233 20.11 2.92 -1.44
N ALA A 234 20.04 3.16 -2.75
CA ALA A 234 20.49 4.41 -3.35
C ALA A 234 19.67 5.61 -2.85
N ALA A 235 18.34 5.46 -2.76
CA ALA A 235 17.48 6.50 -2.24
C ALA A 235 17.76 6.79 -0.75
N GLN A 236 17.90 5.76 0.10
CA GLN A 236 18.23 5.93 1.51
C GLN A 236 19.57 6.66 1.69
N LEU A 237 20.58 6.32 0.89
CA LEU A 237 21.88 7.01 0.91
C LEU A 237 21.78 8.48 0.46
N GLY A 238 20.88 8.78 -0.48
CA GLY A 238 20.62 10.14 -0.96
C GLY A 238 19.83 11.01 0.02
N MET A 239 19.01 10.41 0.90
CA MET A 239 18.11 11.16 1.78
C MET A 239 18.79 12.24 2.65
N PRO A 240 19.92 11.97 3.33
CA PRO A 240 20.59 12.99 4.16
C PRO A 240 21.07 14.20 3.36
N VAL A 241 21.48 14.00 2.10
CA VAL A 241 21.92 15.09 1.20
C VAL A 241 20.77 16.04 0.88
N HIS A 242 19.53 15.53 0.90
CA HIS A 242 18.30 16.30 0.68
C HIS A 242 17.63 16.75 2.00
N GLY A 243 18.33 16.64 3.14
CA GLY A 243 17.84 17.08 4.44
C GLY A 243 16.77 16.17 5.05
N MET A 244 16.69 14.92 4.60
CA MET A 244 15.78 13.91 5.14
C MET A 244 16.56 12.98 6.07
N ASP A 245 16.17 12.96 7.35
CA ASP A 245 16.77 12.08 8.37
C ASP A 245 16.11 10.69 8.29
N ALA A 246 16.66 9.86 7.40
CA ALA A 246 16.20 8.51 7.15
C ALA A 246 16.47 7.58 8.35
N LYS A 247 15.54 6.68 8.64
CA LYS A 247 15.84 5.58 9.55
C LYS A 247 16.92 4.69 8.95
N GLU A 248 17.78 4.17 9.82
CA GLU A 248 18.85 3.25 9.44
C GLU A 248 18.30 1.91 8.92
N VAL A 249 17.17 1.45 9.47
CA VAL A 249 16.58 0.14 9.13
C VAL A 249 15.66 0.26 7.92
N VAL A 250 15.89 -0.59 6.93
CA VAL A 250 14.96 -0.86 5.81
C VAL A 250 14.16 -2.12 6.15
N GLU A 251 12.84 -2.03 6.05
CA GLU A 251 11.95 -3.17 6.28
C GLU A 251 11.77 -4.01 5.02
N GLY A 252 11.31 -5.24 5.22
CA GLY A 252 11.12 -6.21 4.14
C GLY A 252 12.31 -7.16 4.01
N PRO A 253 12.45 -7.85 2.85
CA PRO A 253 13.60 -8.68 2.57
C PRO A 253 14.88 -7.82 2.45
N PRO A 254 16.08 -8.45 2.51
CA PRO A 254 17.32 -7.73 2.23
C PRO A 254 17.40 -7.36 0.74
N ARG A 255 18.49 -6.70 0.34
CA ARG A 255 18.78 -6.43 -1.08
C ARG A 255 18.87 -7.75 -1.86
N ARG A 256 18.29 -7.77 -3.07
CA ARG A 256 18.15 -8.94 -3.95
C ARG A 256 18.27 -8.54 -5.41
N ALA A 257 18.74 -9.45 -6.25
CA ALA A 257 18.70 -9.29 -7.71
C ALA A 257 17.25 -9.35 -8.23
N CYS A 258 16.45 -10.27 -7.69
CA CYS A 258 15.03 -10.37 -7.94
C CYS A 258 14.27 -9.98 -6.65
N ALA A 259 13.93 -8.70 -6.55
CA ALA A 259 13.17 -8.18 -5.41
C ALA A 259 11.84 -8.93 -5.23
N ILE A 260 11.47 -9.21 -3.98
CA ILE A 260 10.22 -9.88 -3.60
C ILE A 260 9.43 -8.98 -2.64
N LEU A 261 8.09 -9.08 -2.68
CA LEU A 261 7.19 -8.23 -1.87
C LEU A 261 7.55 -6.75 -2.04
N LEU A 262 7.91 -6.06 -0.96
CA LEU A 262 8.46 -4.72 -1.01
C LEU A 262 9.52 -4.51 0.06
N ARG A 263 10.36 -3.50 -0.15
CA ARG A 263 11.25 -2.91 0.86
C ARG A 263 10.78 -1.49 1.13
N GLN A 264 10.86 -1.04 2.38
CA GLN A 264 10.42 0.30 2.75
C GLN A 264 11.28 0.92 3.85
N THR A 265 11.38 2.24 3.86
CA THR A 265 11.95 3.00 4.99
C THR A 265 11.23 4.32 5.15
N SER A 266 11.38 4.92 6.32
CA SER A 266 10.70 6.17 6.69
C SER A 266 11.69 7.21 7.19
N PHE A 267 11.29 8.47 7.13
CA PHE A 267 12.00 9.60 7.71
C PHE A 267 11.02 10.54 8.39
N LYS A 268 11.51 11.35 9.31
CA LYS A 268 10.70 12.39 9.95
C LYS A 268 10.53 13.55 8.97
N ALA A 269 9.32 13.76 8.46
CA ALA A 269 9.08 14.80 7.46
C ALA A 269 8.76 16.15 8.09
N LEU A 270 7.82 16.21 9.05
CA LEU A 270 7.37 17.47 9.64
C LEU A 270 6.82 17.28 11.06
N GLN A 271 7.11 18.24 11.94
CA GLN A 271 6.38 18.39 13.21
C GLN A 271 5.37 19.51 13.07
N GLU A 272 4.11 19.19 13.33
CA GLU A 272 3.00 20.11 13.15
C GLU A 272 2.64 20.80 14.46
N ARG A 273 2.21 22.06 14.36
CA ARG A 273 1.62 22.78 15.48
C ARG A 273 0.15 22.39 15.61
N VAL A 274 -0.29 22.14 16.83
CA VAL A 274 -1.70 21.90 17.14
C VAL A 274 -2.25 23.04 17.97
N ASN A 275 -3.37 23.60 17.51
CA ASN A 275 -4.11 24.65 18.18
C ASN A 275 -5.28 24.02 18.93
N PHE A 276 -5.37 24.26 20.23
CA PHE A 276 -6.48 23.79 21.05
C PHE A 276 -7.54 24.88 21.24
N PRO A 277 -8.84 24.56 21.13
CA PRO A 277 -9.91 25.52 21.35
C PRO A 277 -9.92 26.03 22.80
N GLY A 278 -10.15 27.33 22.96
CA GLY A 278 -10.52 27.95 24.24
C GLY A 278 -9.39 28.31 25.21
N SER A 279 -8.17 27.77 25.07
CA SER A 279 -7.08 28.05 26.02
C SER A 279 -5.96 28.94 25.48
N GLY A 280 -5.88 29.13 24.16
CA GLY A 280 -4.73 29.79 23.52
C GLY A 280 -3.44 28.97 23.59
N ASP A 281 -3.48 27.77 24.18
CA ASP A 281 -2.34 26.87 24.31
C ASP A 281 -1.99 26.27 22.93
N GLN A 282 -0.68 26.14 22.70
CA GLN A 282 -0.13 25.50 21.51
C GLN A 282 0.55 24.20 21.90
N GLY A 283 0.17 23.11 21.25
CA GLY A 283 0.84 21.81 21.34
C GLY A 283 1.67 21.52 20.09
N THR A 284 2.40 20.40 20.14
CA THR A 284 3.02 19.81 18.95
C THR A 284 2.46 18.42 18.71
N HIS A 285 2.27 18.09 17.44
CA HIS A 285 1.88 16.76 17.01
C HIS A 285 2.87 16.26 15.96
N THR A 286 3.46 15.11 16.25
CA THR A 286 4.36 14.43 15.32
C THR A 286 3.56 13.31 14.66
N ALA A 287 2.88 13.63 13.56
CA ALA A 287 2.09 12.68 12.77
C ALA A 287 2.61 12.46 11.35
N ARG A 288 3.35 13.40 10.78
CA ARG A 288 3.72 13.38 9.35
C ARG A 288 5.11 12.79 9.16
N PHE A 289 5.12 11.56 8.68
CA PHE A 289 6.32 10.86 8.26
C PHE A 289 6.39 10.88 6.73
N GLY A 290 7.61 10.93 6.22
CA GLY A 290 7.85 10.56 4.83
C GLY A 290 8.19 9.08 4.79
N GLU A 291 7.74 8.40 3.77
CA GLU A 291 8.04 6.99 3.54
C GLU A 291 8.39 6.82 2.06
N ILE A 292 9.23 5.83 1.77
CA ILE A 292 9.63 5.42 0.42
C ILE A 292 9.54 3.90 0.32
N GLU A 293 9.18 3.38 -0.85
CA GLU A 293 9.10 1.93 -1.08
C GLU A 293 9.76 1.50 -2.38
N GLN A 294 10.30 0.28 -2.40
CA GLN A 294 10.71 -0.44 -3.59
C GLN A 294 9.88 -1.72 -3.68
N ARG A 295 9.10 -1.88 -4.76
CA ARG A 295 8.22 -3.03 -4.98
C ARG A 295 8.90 -4.08 -5.87
N GLY A 296 8.86 -5.33 -5.43
CA GLY A 296 9.31 -6.51 -6.13
C GLY A 296 8.16 -7.37 -6.62
N VAL A 297 8.42 -8.67 -6.86
CA VAL A 297 7.43 -9.63 -7.32
C VAL A 297 6.49 -10.10 -6.20
N ALA A 298 5.21 -10.30 -6.52
CA ALA A 298 4.22 -10.91 -5.65
C ALA A 298 4.53 -12.39 -5.41
N LEU A 299 4.41 -12.82 -4.16
CA LEU A 299 4.70 -14.19 -3.74
C LEU A 299 3.43 -15.06 -3.71
N THR A 300 3.59 -16.33 -4.07
CA THR A 300 2.56 -17.35 -3.83
C THR A 300 2.43 -17.64 -2.33
N ARG A 301 1.42 -18.42 -1.91
CA ARG A 301 1.37 -18.89 -0.50
C ARG A 301 2.65 -19.62 -0.09
N LYS A 302 3.24 -20.41 -0.99
CA LYS A 302 4.50 -21.13 -0.76
C LYS A 302 5.67 -20.16 -0.60
N GLY A 303 5.79 -19.17 -1.49
CA GLY A 303 6.81 -18.13 -1.37
C GLY A 303 6.66 -17.30 -0.10
N ARG A 304 5.43 -16.96 0.27
CA ARG A 304 5.13 -16.22 1.49
C ARG A 304 5.48 -17.02 2.75
N ALA A 305 5.12 -18.29 2.81
CA ALA A 305 5.51 -19.17 3.92
C ALA A 305 7.03 -19.30 4.06
N LEU A 306 7.76 -19.38 2.94
CA LEU A 306 9.22 -19.35 2.95
C LEU A 306 9.73 -18.01 3.51
N TYR A 307 9.25 -16.88 2.97
CA TYR A 307 9.60 -15.54 3.46
C TYR A 307 9.39 -15.41 4.98
N ASP A 308 8.22 -15.78 5.48
CA ASP A 308 7.88 -15.67 6.90
C ASP A 308 8.77 -16.57 7.77
N SER A 309 9.09 -17.79 7.30
CA SER A 309 10.00 -18.70 8.02
C SER A 309 11.42 -18.15 8.11
N LEU A 310 11.94 -17.55 7.03
CA LEU A 310 13.28 -16.97 7.00
C LEU A 310 13.36 -15.73 7.89
N LEU A 311 12.31 -14.90 7.90
CA LEU A 311 12.22 -13.75 8.79
C LEU A 311 12.10 -14.16 10.28
N ALA A 312 11.31 -15.20 10.58
CA ALA A 312 11.22 -15.75 11.93
C ALA A 312 12.57 -16.29 12.41
N ASN A 313 13.34 -16.96 11.54
CA ASN A 313 14.69 -17.41 11.85
C ASN A 313 15.61 -16.25 12.24
N VAL A 314 15.57 -15.14 11.49
CA VAL A 314 16.37 -13.91 11.79
C VAL A 314 16.07 -13.36 13.19
N ARG A 315 14.79 -13.38 13.59
CA ARG A 315 14.34 -12.90 14.91
C ARG A 315 14.77 -13.83 16.05
N SER A 316 14.77 -15.14 15.81
CA SER A 316 15.22 -16.14 16.79
C SER A 316 16.75 -16.19 16.97
N MET A 317 17.52 -15.76 15.97
CA MET A 317 18.98 -15.80 16.03
C MET A 317 19.53 -14.81 17.08
N GLY A 318 20.16 -15.37 18.11
CA GLY A 318 20.89 -14.59 19.12
C GLY A 318 20.04 -13.86 20.15
N ASN A 319 18.74 -14.15 20.27
CA ASN A 319 17.79 -13.50 21.20
C ASN A 319 17.79 -11.95 21.16
N ALA A 320 18.30 -11.34 20.07
CA ALA A 320 18.57 -9.91 20.03
C ALA A 320 17.50 -9.08 19.31
N GLY A 321 16.45 -9.73 18.78
CA GLY A 321 15.37 -9.07 18.05
C GLY A 321 15.87 -8.29 16.82
N SER A 322 15.03 -7.37 16.32
CA SER A 322 15.38 -6.46 15.21
C SER A 322 16.29 -5.29 15.61
N ALA A 323 16.52 -5.07 16.91
CA ALA A 323 17.26 -3.92 17.44
C ALA A 323 18.79 -4.12 17.52
N SER A 324 19.29 -5.30 17.15
CA SER A 324 20.72 -5.61 17.21
C SER A 324 21.49 -5.05 16.02
N ALA A 325 22.70 -4.53 16.24
CA ALA A 325 23.56 -3.95 15.19
C ALA A 325 23.89 -4.90 14.01
N ASN A 326 23.74 -6.22 14.18
CA ASN A 326 23.95 -7.23 13.15
C ASN A 326 22.63 -7.76 12.52
N TYR A 327 21.52 -7.03 12.64
CA TYR A 327 20.22 -7.47 12.08
C TYR A 327 20.30 -7.67 10.56
N GLN A 328 20.92 -6.73 9.84
CA GLN A 328 21.04 -6.79 8.39
C GLN A 328 21.88 -7.99 7.92
N ASP A 329 23.01 -8.26 8.56
CA ASP A 329 23.86 -9.42 8.25
C ASP A 329 23.10 -10.74 8.47
N ARG A 330 22.32 -10.84 9.55
CA ARG A 330 21.48 -12.02 9.81
C ARG A 330 20.36 -12.15 8.78
N LEU A 331 19.75 -11.04 8.39
CA LEU A 331 18.69 -10.98 7.39
C LEU A 331 19.22 -11.50 6.04
N GLU A 332 20.36 -10.97 5.58
CA GLU A 332 21.05 -11.42 4.36
C GLU A 332 21.43 -12.89 4.42
N SER A 333 22.02 -13.34 5.54
CA SER A 333 22.41 -14.74 5.71
C SER A 333 21.22 -15.71 5.68
N SER A 334 20.11 -15.35 6.34
CA SER A 334 18.89 -16.18 6.32
C SER A 334 18.25 -16.21 4.93
N PHE A 335 18.15 -15.05 4.26
CA PHE A 335 17.50 -14.93 2.95
C PHE A 335 18.32 -15.47 1.77
N ALA A 336 19.58 -15.86 1.98
CA ALA A 336 20.34 -16.64 1.02
C ALA A 336 19.64 -17.97 0.66
N ALA A 337 18.77 -18.49 1.53
CA ALA A 337 17.93 -19.66 1.25
C ALA A 337 16.75 -19.39 0.31
N PHE A 338 16.42 -18.13 0.02
CA PHE A 338 15.38 -17.76 -0.93
C PHE A 338 15.98 -17.62 -2.35
N PRO A 339 15.50 -18.35 -3.38
CA PRO A 339 16.05 -18.27 -4.73
C PRO A 339 16.04 -16.86 -5.32
N ASP A 340 17.17 -16.38 -5.84
CA ASP A 340 17.34 -15.00 -6.33
C ASP A 340 17.45 -14.91 -7.86
N SER A 341 16.71 -15.77 -8.55
CA SER A 341 16.47 -15.67 -9.99
C SER A 341 14.99 -15.90 -10.29
N HIS A 342 14.46 -15.19 -11.29
CA HIS A 342 13.06 -15.34 -11.68
C HIS A 342 12.74 -16.76 -12.15
N ASP A 343 13.64 -17.41 -12.89
CA ASP A 343 13.46 -18.81 -13.32
C ASP A 343 13.32 -19.77 -12.14
N ALA A 344 14.22 -19.69 -11.15
CA ALA A 344 14.16 -20.57 -9.99
C ALA A 344 12.91 -20.30 -9.15
N MET A 345 12.55 -19.03 -8.94
CA MET A 345 11.33 -18.67 -8.22
C MET A 345 10.06 -19.17 -8.93
N ARG A 346 10.02 -19.09 -10.26
CA ARG A 346 8.89 -19.54 -11.08
C ARG A 346 8.76 -21.06 -11.07
N GLN A 347 9.85 -21.78 -11.37
CA GLN A 347 9.88 -23.25 -11.39
C GLN A 347 9.53 -23.87 -10.03
N GLN A 348 9.92 -23.19 -8.93
CA GLN A 348 9.59 -23.63 -7.58
C GLN A 348 8.21 -23.16 -7.10
N GLY A 349 7.47 -22.39 -7.91
CA GLY A 349 6.15 -21.86 -7.58
C GLY A 349 6.17 -20.91 -6.38
N LEU A 350 7.21 -20.07 -6.25
CA LEU A 350 7.40 -19.14 -5.13
C LEU A 350 6.83 -17.74 -5.43
N ALA A 351 6.77 -17.35 -6.69
CA ALA A 351 6.29 -16.03 -7.11
C ALA A 351 5.32 -16.13 -8.29
N PHE A 352 4.53 -15.09 -8.49
CA PHE A 352 3.56 -14.99 -9.58
C PHE A 352 4.16 -14.32 -10.82
N TYR A 353 3.78 -14.83 -11.99
CA TYR A 353 4.28 -14.36 -13.28
C TYR A 353 3.13 -14.18 -14.28
N ARG A 354 3.25 -13.14 -15.11
CA ARG A 354 2.42 -12.91 -16.28
C ARG A 354 3.13 -13.52 -17.49
N TYR A 355 2.43 -14.34 -18.26
CA TYR A 355 2.96 -14.98 -19.46
C TYR A 355 2.55 -14.19 -20.70
N VAL A 356 3.54 -13.83 -21.51
CA VAL A 356 3.36 -13.00 -22.71
C VAL A 356 3.94 -13.72 -23.92
N LEU A 357 3.11 -13.93 -24.94
CA LEU A 357 3.53 -14.55 -26.19
C LEU A 357 4.52 -13.64 -26.93
N GLN A 358 5.67 -14.20 -27.32
CA GLN A 358 6.71 -13.52 -28.10
C GLN A 358 6.66 -13.91 -29.59
N GLN A 359 6.33 -15.17 -29.85
CA GLN A 359 6.27 -15.71 -31.21
C GLN A 359 4.87 -16.27 -31.45
N PRO A 360 4.26 -16.01 -32.63
CA PRO A 360 2.89 -16.44 -32.91
C PRO A 360 2.77 -17.96 -33.13
N VAL A 361 3.89 -18.68 -33.24
CA VAL A 361 3.94 -20.12 -33.53
C VAL A 361 4.67 -20.83 -32.39
N GLY A 362 4.10 -21.94 -31.94
CA GLY A 362 4.66 -22.82 -30.92
C GLY A 362 3.67 -23.91 -30.54
N ASP A 363 4.17 -25.05 -30.06
CA ASP A 363 3.31 -26.18 -29.70
C ASP A 363 2.38 -25.81 -28.53
N ALA A 364 1.10 -25.59 -28.83
CA ALA A 364 0.09 -25.24 -27.83
C ALA A 364 -0.11 -26.32 -26.75
N SER A 365 0.42 -27.53 -26.93
CA SER A 365 0.37 -28.64 -25.97
C SER A 365 1.60 -28.73 -25.05
N ALA A 366 2.73 -28.12 -25.42
CA ALA A 366 3.95 -28.12 -24.61
C ALA A 366 3.73 -27.45 -23.25
N ASP A 367 4.44 -27.86 -22.20
CA ASP A 367 4.36 -27.19 -20.91
C ASP A 367 4.94 -25.76 -20.97
N ILE A 368 4.60 -24.93 -19.99
CA ILE A 368 4.99 -23.50 -20.01
C ILE A 368 6.51 -23.30 -19.89
N GLU A 369 7.25 -24.19 -19.23
CA GLU A 369 8.71 -24.09 -19.12
C GLU A 369 9.36 -24.32 -20.47
N THR A 370 8.90 -25.32 -21.22
CA THR A 370 9.38 -25.61 -22.57
C THR A 370 9.13 -24.42 -23.50
N LEU A 371 7.92 -23.83 -23.48
CA LEU A 371 7.60 -22.65 -24.29
C LEU A 371 8.47 -21.43 -23.95
N ILE A 372 8.90 -21.30 -22.70
CA ILE A 372 9.81 -20.23 -22.27
C ILE A 372 11.25 -20.51 -22.72
N ALA A 373 11.71 -21.75 -22.58
CA ALA A 373 13.04 -22.17 -23.02
C ALA A 373 13.22 -21.99 -24.54
N ASP A 374 12.16 -22.23 -25.31
CA ASP A 374 12.14 -22.05 -26.76
C ASP A 374 11.96 -20.57 -27.19
N GLY A 375 11.77 -19.66 -26.24
CA GLY A 375 11.57 -18.23 -26.49
C GLY A 375 10.24 -17.90 -27.17
N VAL A 376 9.26 -18.82 -27.13
CA VAL A 376 7.89 -18.60 -27.61
C VAL A 376 7.12 -17.75 -26.62
N VAL A 377 7.35 -17.94 -25.33
CA VAL A 377 6.70 -17.22 -24.23
C VAL A 377 7.75 -16.54 -23.36
N ARG A 378 7.44 -15.33 -22.88
CA ARG A 378 8.19 -14.67 -21.81
C ARG A 378 7.37 -14.70 -20.53
N ALA A 379 8.02 -14.99 -19.41
CA ALA A 379 7.45 -14.81 -18.08
C ALA A 379 7.92 -13.47 -17.49
N GLU A 380 6.97 -12.63 -17.11
CA GLU A 380 7.19 -11.31 -16.50
C GLU A 380 6.74 -11.36 -15.04
N PRO A 381 7.57 -10.94 -14.06
CA PRO A 381 7.16 -10.96 -12.66
C PRO A 381 5.95 -10.05 -12.43
N ILE A 382 4.92 -10.55 -11.75
CA ILE A 382 3.79 -9.71 -11.34
C ILE A 382 4.22 -8.87 -10.14
N VAL A 383 4.19 -7.55 -10.26
CA VAL A 383 4.54 -6.62 -9.19
C VAL A 383 3.63 -6.82 -7.97
N TYR A 384 4.20 -6.77 -6.78
CA TYR A 384 3.46 -6.79 -5.53
C TYR A 384 2.78 -5.44 -5.28
N GLU A 385 1.45 -5.45 -5.22
CA GLU A 385 0.56 -4.29 -5.07
C GLU A 385 0.06 -4.08 -3.63
N ASP A 386 0.42 -4.96 -2.70
CA ASP A 386 -0.06 -4.92 -1.31
C ASP A 386 1.04 -4.46 -0.36
N PHE A 387 0.83 -4.67 0.94
CA PHE A 387 1.71 -4.22 2.03
C PHE A 387 2.33 -5.39 2.77
N LEU A 388 3.51 -5.16 3.37
CA LEU A 388 4.19 -6.16 4.17
C LEU A 388 3.30 -6.73 5.29
N PRO A 389 3.48 -8.01 5.68
CA PRO A 389 2.83 -8.55 6.86
C PRO A 389 3.15 -7.74 8.12
N VAL A 390 2.31 -7.93 9.14
CA VAL A 390 2.56 -7.41 10.49
C VAL A 390 3.86 -7.98 11.08
N SER A 391 4.28 -9.17 10.67
CA SER A 391 5.61 -9.73 11.00
C SER A 391 6.79 -8.92 10.44
N ALA A 392 6.55 -7.89 9.63
CA ALA A 392 7.56 -6.97 9.12
C ALA A 392 7.23 -5.49 9.43
N ALA A 393 6.22 -5.21 10.25
CA ALA A 393 5.67 -3.88 10.55
C ALA A 393 6.46 -3.06 11.61
N GLY A 394 7.79 -3.12 11.61
CA GLY A 394 8.63 -2.38 12.57
C GLY A 394 8.48 -0.85 12.48
N ILE A 395 8.03 -0.31 11.33
CA ILE A 395 7.79 1.12 11.08
C ILE A 395 6.58 1.56 11.90
N PHE A 396 5.55 0.72 12.01
CA PHE A 396 4.39 1.00 12.85
C PHE A 396 4.79 1.05 14.32
N GLN A 397 5.60 0.10 14.80
CA GLN A 397 6.10 0.09 16.17
C GLN A 397 6.99 1.30 16.47
N SER A 398 7.96 1.59 15.59
CA SER A 398 8.93 2.67 15.81
C SER A 398 8.35 4.07 15.62
N ASN A 399 7.33 4.26 14.75
CA ASN A 399 6.64 5.54 14.61
C ASN A 399 5.63 5.80 15.74
N LEU A 400 5.05 4.74 16.32
CA LEU A 400 3.90 4.85 17.23
C LEU A 400 4.18 4.44 18.69
N GLY A 401 5.28 3.74 18.96
CA GLY A 401 5.77 3.40 20.30
C GLY A 401 5.14 2.15 20.95
N GLY A 402 4.84 1.09 20.19
CA GLY A 402 4.17 -0.12 20.68
C GLY A 402 5.12 -1.22 21.21
N GLU A 403 4.71 -1.94 22.27
CA GLU A 403 5.33 -3.19 22.74
C GLU A 403 4.58 -4.42 22.18
N GLU A 404 5.29 -5.51 21.84
CA GLU A 404 4.67 -6.73 21.27
C GLU A 404 3.61 -7.35 22.21
N GLN A 405 2.42 -7.67 21.68
CA GLN A 405 1.34 -8.32 22.42
C GLN A 405 0.96 -9.68 21.80
N LYS A 406 0.48 -10.59 22.65
CA LYS A 406 0.23 -12.00 22.29
C LYS A 406 -0.95 -12.17 21.31
N HIS A 407 -0.83 -13.21 20.50
CA HIS A 407 -1.77 -13.65 19.45
C HIS A 407 -3.25 -13.62 19.86
N TYR A 408 -4.05 -12.89 19.08
CA TYR A 408 -5.51 -12.96 19.06
C TYR A 408 -5.99 -13.92 17.95
N GLU A 409 -7.23 -14.42 18.03
CA GLU A 409 -7.82 -15.30 17.01
C GLU A 409 -8.11 -14.52 15.71
N ALA A 410 -7.13 -14.54 14.78
CA ALA A 410 -7.13 -13.73 13.56
C ALA A 410 -8.42 -13.80 12.71
N ASN A 411 -9.06 -14.98 12.64
CA ASN A 411 -10.29 -15.17 11.85
C ASN A 411 -11.50 -14.41 12.42
N GLN A 412 -11.64 -14.30 13.75
CA GLN A 412 -12.75 -13.55 14.34
C GLN A 412 -12.57 -12.05 14.16
N ALA A 413 -11.33 -11.57 14.27
CA ALA A 413 -10.99 -10.16 14.08
C ALA A 413 -11.23 -9.70 12.63
N GLN A 414 -10.92 -10.55 11.63
CA GLN A 414 -11.25 -10.28 10.24
C GLN A 414 -12.76 -10.22 10.01
N GLN A 415 -13.55 -11.16 10.54
CA GLN A 415 -15.01 -11.14 10.38
C GLN A 415 -15.65 -9.88 10.99
N ALA A 416 -15.16 -9.44 12.15
CA ALA A 416 -15.60 -8.19 12.76
C ALA A 416 -15.25 -6.98 11.88
N PHE A 417 -14.03 -6.94 11.33
CA PHE A 417 -13.62 -5.89 10.39
C PHE A 417 -14.48 -5.86 9.12
N GLU A 418 -14.75 -7.02 8.51
CA GLU A 418 -15.58 -7.13 7.30
C GLU A 418 -17.03 -6.70 7.57
N ALA A 419 -17.55 -6.98 8.77
CA ALA A 419 -18.86 -6.49 9.20
C ALA A 419 -18.89 -4.96 9.33
N ASP A 420 -17.84 -4.36 9.90
CA ASP A 420 -17.69 -2.90 10.02
C ASP A 420 -17.45 -2.22 8.67
N LEU A 421 -16.72 -2.87 7.77
CA LEU A 421 -16.46 -2.44 6.39
C LEU A 421 -17.73 -2.54 5.50
N GLY A 422 -18.63 -3.46 5.83
CA GLY A 422 -19.84 -3.77 5.05
C GLY A 422 -19.57 -4.61 3.80
N ALA A 423 -18.42 -5.28 3.71
CA ALA A 423 -18.03 -6.17 2.62
C ALA A 423 -16.87 -7.08 3.06
N GLN A 424 -16.70 -8.23 2.38
CA GLN A 424 -15.51 -9.05 2.53
C GLN A 424 -14.30 -8.36 1.88
N VAL A 425 -13.11 -8.55 2.45
CA VAL A 425 -11.87 -8.14 1.78
C VAL A 425 -11.46 -9.21 0.77
N HIS A 426 -10.86 -8.80 -0.35
CA HIS A 426 -10.28 -9.75 -1.30
C HIS A 426 -9.03 -10.39 -0.71
N ASP A 427 -8.84 -11.67 -1.03
CA ASP A 427 -7.57 -12.37 -0.84
C ASP A 427 -6.60 -11.93 -1.94
N GLU A 428 -5.50 -11.27 -1.56
CA GLU A 428 -4.53 -10.74 -2.51
C GLU A 428 -3.85 -11.84 -3.33
N ILE A 429 -3.58 -12.99 -2.72
CA ILE A 429 -2.91 -14.12 -3.38
C ILE A 429 -3.84 -14.73 -4.42
N ALA A 430 -5.15 -14.77 -4.14
CA ALA A 430 -6.14 -15.21 -5.13
C ALA A 430 -6.21 -14.25 -6.33
N LEU A 431 -6.09 -12.94 -6.12
CA LEU A 431 -6.04 -11.95 -7.21
C LEU A 431 -4.80 -12.15 -8.09
N TYR A 432 -3.61 -12.33 -7.50
CA TYR A 432 -2.40 -12.60 -8.27
C TYR A 432 -2.44 -13.92 -9.03
N GLN A 433 -3.02 -14.96 -8.41
CA GLN A 433 -3.26 -16.24 -9.09
C GLN A 433 -4.17 -16.06 -10.30
N ALA A 434 -5.27 -15.32 -10.16
CA ALA A 434 -6.17 -15.04 -11.27
C ALA A 434 -5.48 -14.25 -12.40
N MET A 435 -4.61 -13.28 -12.07
CA MET A 435 -3.81 -12.56 -13.07
C MET A 435 -2.86 -13.49 -13.84
N GLN A 436 -2.16 -14.37 -13.12
CA GLN A 436 -1.28 -15.37 -13.73
C GLN A 436 -2.08 -16.33 -14.64
N ASP A 437 -3.17 -16.90 -14.15
CA ASP A 437 -3.98 -17.88 -14.87
C ASP A 437 -4.60 -17.27 -16.13
N ALA A 438 -5.12 -16.03 -16.04
CA ALA A 438 -5.65 -15.31 -17.19
C ALA A 438 -4.59 -15.10 -18.27
N SER A 439 -3.35 -14.75 -17.89
CA SER A 439 -2.26 -14.58 -18.85
C SER A 439 -1.84 -15.90 -19.52
N LEU A 440 -1.81 -16.99 -18.75
CA LEU A 440 -1.51 -18.31 -19.27
C LEU A 440 -2.59 -18.78 -20.24
N GLN A 441 -3.86 -18.55 -19.89
CA GLN A 441 -5.00 -18.87 -20.75
C GLN A 441 -4.95 -18.08 -22.07
N ALA A 442 -4.62 -16.79 -22.02
CA ALA A 442 -4.48 -15.96 -23.21
C ALA A 442 -3.38 -16.47 -24.15
N VAL A 443 -2.22 -16.85 -23.61
CA VAL A 443 -1.13 -17.47 -24.37
C VAL A 443 -1.58 -18.77 -25.04
N ARG A 444 -2.23 -19.66 -24.29
CA ARG A 444 -2.72 -20.95 -24.81
C ARG A 444 -3.75 -20.77 -25.92
N GLN A 445 -4.67 -19.82 -25.76
CA GLN A 445 -5.67 -19.50 -26.77
C GLN A 445 -5.04 -18.95 -28.05
N ALA A 446 -4.06 -18.06 -27.93
CA ALA A 446 -3.36 -17.49 -29.08
C ALA A 446 -2.58 -18.56 -29.86
N LEU A 447 -1.85 -19.44 -29.18
CA LEU A 447 -1.14 -20.55 -29.82
C LEU A 447 -2.09 -21.54 -30.51
N ALA A 448 -3.19 -21.93 -29.85
CA ALA A 448 -4.17 -22.84 -30.44
C ALA A 448 -4.86 -22.25 -31.69
N GLN A 449 -5.07 -20.93 -31.74
CA GLN A 449 -5.62 -20.25 -32.92
C GLN A 449 -4.62 -20.26 -34.09
N ALA A 450 -3.33 -20.14 -33.81
CA ALA A 450 -2.27 -20.20 -34.82
C ALA A 450 -2.15 -21.61 -35.43
N ASP A 451 -2.17 -22.66 -34.59
CA ASP A 451 -2.12 -24.06 -35.04
C ASP A 451 -3.28 -24.42 -35.98
N VAL A 452 -4.49 -23.94 -35.67
CA VAL A 452 -5.67 -24.15 -36.53
C VAL A 452 -5.50 -23.42 -37.86
N ALA A 453 -5.00 -22.19 -37.85
CA ALA A 453 -4.77 -21.42 -39.08
C ALA A 453 -3.73 -22.09 -40.00
N GLU A 454 -2.67 -22.69 -39.44
CA GLU A 454 -1.68 -23.46 -40.22
C GLU A 454 -2.25 -24.78 -40.75
N SER A 455 -3.18 -25.43 -40.04
CA SER A 455 -3.79 -26.69 -40.49
C SER A 455 -4.82 -26.54 -41.61
N VAL A 456 -5.33 -25.32 -41.83
CA VAL A 456 -6.39 -24.99 -42.81
C VAL A 456 -5.81 -24.31 -44.07
N ALA A 457 -4.58 -23.80 -44.00
CA ALA A 457 -3.82 -23.25 -45.13
C ALA A 457 -3.07 -24.35 -45.89
#